data_AF-A0A4P5SUX6-F1
#
_entry.id   AF-A0A4P5SUX6-F1
#
_cell.length_a   1.000
_cell.length_b   1.000
_cell.length_c   1.000
_cell.angle_alpha   90.00
_cell.angle_beta   90.00
_cell.angle_gamma   90.00
#
_symmetry.space_group_name_H-M   'P 1'
#
loop_
_entity.id
_entity.type
_entity.pdbx_description
1 polymer ?
#
loop_
_entity_poly.entity_id
_entity_poly.type
_entity_poly.pdbx_seq_one_letter_code
_entity_poly.pdbx_strand_id
1 'polypeptide(L)'
;MAQKRITCWQCPRYDREARHCLDGKANPVKKTDTVEVAEALGLQKICLYNPYRDDLAMRTYFPRHPLAQSPAKPRRKPRVKVEVELEGEAETEEALALLVKRKSS
;
A
#
# COMPACT_ATOMS: atom_id res chain seq x y z
N MET A 1 4.23 24.30 14.59
CA MET A 1 5.67 24.07 14.79
C MET A 1 6.03 22.74 14.13
N ALA A 2 7.00 22.70 13.21
CA ALA A 2 7.44 21.44 12.62
C ALA A 2 8.22 20.64 13.69
N GLN A 3 7.73 19.46 14.07
CA GLN A 3 8.45 18.59 15.01
C GLN A 3 9.74 18.09 14.33
N LYS A 4 10.89 18.43 14.93
CA LYS A 4 12.21 18.00 14.44
C LYS A 4 12.32 16.48 14.62
N ARG A 5 12.37 15.73 13.51
CA ARG A 5 12.53 14.27 13.55
C ARG A 5 13.98 13.91 13.84
N ILE A 6 14.20 13.09 14.86
CA ILE A 6 15.52 12.54 15.19
C ILE A 6 15.90 11.54 14.11
N THR A 7 17.09 11.71 13.51
CA THR A 7 17.68 10.73 12.59
C THR A 7 18.70 9.85 13.30
N CYS A 8 19.06 8.71 12.71
CA CYS A 8 20.13 7.86 13.25
C CYS A 8 21.42 8.64 13.50
N TRP A 9 21.80 9.54 12.58
CA TRP A 9 23.00 10.37 12.73
C TRP A 9 22.99 11.32 13.94
N GLN A 10 21.80 11.72 14.36
CA GLN A 10 21.59 12.60 15.52
C GLN A 10 21.35 11.83 16.82
N CYS A 11 21.19 10.51 16.74
CA CYS A 11 20.90 9.67 17.89
C CYS A 11 22.19 9.42 18.70
N PRO A 12 22.19 9.68 20.02
CA PRO A 12 23.36 9.41 20.88
C PRO A 12 23.66 7.91 21.04
N ARG A 13 22.70 7.04 20.71
CA ARG A 13 22.85 5.57 20.76
C ARG A 13 23.32 4.97 19.43
N TYR A 14 23.54 5.79 18.39
CA TYR A 14 23.99 5.31 17.09
C TYR A 14 25.50 5.35 17.01
N ASP A 15 26.11 4.19 16.78
CA ASP A 15 27.53 4.09 16.46
C ASP A 15 27.73 4.52 15.00
N ARG A 16 28.52 5.57 14.87
CA ARG A 16 28.80 6.30 13.63
C ARG A 16 29.88 5.61 12.81
N GLU A 17 30.86 5.04 13.51
CA GLU A 17 31.99 4.34 12.91
C GLU A 17 31.52 2.97 12.43
N ALA A 18 30.82 2.23 13.30
CA ALA A 18 30.32 0.90 12.99
C ALA A 18 28.97 0.88 12.26
N ARG A 19 28.37 2.05 12.03
CA ARG A 19 27.10 2.27 11.30
C ARG A 19 25.92 1.43 11.80
N HIS A 20 25.80 1.26 13.11
CA HIS A 20 24.70 0.49 13.71
C HIS A 20 24.20 1.10 15.02
N CYS A 21 23.02 0.68 15.47
CA CYS A 21 22.49 1.08 16.75
C CYS A 21 23.10 0.24 17.88
N LEU A 22 23.64 0.90 18.92
CA LEU A 22 24.22 0.23 20.09
C LEU A 22 23.21 -0.65 20.85
N ASP A 23 21.91 -0.36 20.73
CA ASP A 23 20.82 -1.18 21.29
C ASP A 23 20.43 -2.37 20.40
N GLY A 24 21.10 -2.56 19.26
CA GLY A 24 20.76 -3.59 18.29
C GLY A 24 19.37 -3.42 17.67
N LYS A 25 18.88 -2.17 17.58
CA LYS A 25 17.58 -1.85 16.99
C LYS A 25 17.67 -1.57 15.50
N ALA A 26 16.71 -2.07 14.75
CA ALA A 26 16.53 -1.78 13.33
C ALA A 26 15.78 -0.45 13.14
N ASN A 27 16.14 0.30 12.10
CA ASN A 27 15.37 1.46 11.65
C ASN A 27 15.12 1.41 10.13
N PRO A 28 14.23 0.52 9.65
CA PRO A 28 13.98 0.39 8.22
C PRO A 28 13.31 1.63 7.64
N VAL A 29 13.66 1.95 6.39
CA VAL A 29 13.17 3.16 5.70
C VAL A 29 11.74 2.96 5.20
N LYS A 30 11.40 1.75 4.76
CA LYS A 30 10.07 1.43 4.22
C LYS A 30 9.17 0.80 5.27
N LYS A 31 7.87 1.03 5.11
CA LYS A 31 6.85 0.41 5.94
C LYS A 31 6.84 -1.12 5.81
N THR A 32 7.00 -1.63 4.58
CA THR A 32 7.06 -3.08 4.30
C THR A 32 8.17 -3.74 5.10
N ASP A 33 9.37 -3.20 5.01
CA ASP A 33 10.55 -3.72 5.69
C ASP A 33 10.38 -3.62 7.22
N THR A 34 9.68 -2.59 7.70
CA THR A 34 9.36 -2.45 9.13
C THR A 34 8.40 -3.54 9.61
N VAL A 35 7.41 -3.91 8.80
CA VAL A 35 6.49 -5.01 9.10
C VAL A 35 7.25 -6.34 9.11
N GLU A 36 8.05 -6.61 8.08
CA GLU A 36 8.85 -7.84 7.98
C GLU A 36 9.79 -8.01 9.19
N VAL A 37 10.50 -6.94 9.59
CA VAL A 37 11.36 -6.97 10.77
C VAL A 37 10.58 -7.20 12.06
N ALA A 38 9.38 -6.62 12.18
CA ALA A 38 8.55 -6.83 13.37
C ALA A 38 8.03 -8.28 13.45
N GLU A 39 7.65 -8.85 12.32
CA GLU A 39 7.18 -10.24 12.24
C GLU A 39 8.32 -11.23 12.55
N ALA A 40 9.53 -10.94 12.07
CA ALA A 40 10.69 -11.81 12.28
C ALA A 40 11.32 -11.67 13.68
N LEU A 41 11.44 -10.45 14.21
CA LEU A 41 12.24 -10.17 15.42
C LEU A 41 11.44 -9.56 16.58
N GLY A 42 10.18 -9.18 16.33
CA GLY A 42 9.32 -8.49 17.29
C GLY A 42 9.47 -6.97 17.28
N LEU A 43 8.40 -6.29 17.68
CA LEU A 43 8.31 -4.83 17.70
C LEU A 43 9.38 -4.16 18.60
N GLN A 44 9.83 -4.84 19.65
CA GLN A 44 10.88 -4.36 20.56
C GLN A 44 12.24 -4.13 19.86
N LYS A 45 12.47 -4.80 18.73
CA LYS A 45 13.68 -4.63 17.91
C LYS A 45 13.60 -3.47 16.93
N ILE A 46 12.46 -2.80 16.83
CA ILE A 46 12.30 -1.60 16.01
C ILE A 46 12.64 -0.36 16.82
N CYS A 47 13.40 0.56 16.21
CA CYS A 47 13.76 1.85 16.78
C CYS A 47 12.51 2.63 17.22
N LEU A 48 12.57 3.26 18.40
CA LEU A 48 11.46 4.08 18.93
C LEU A 48 11.11 5.25 18.00
N TYR A 49 12.10 5.79 17.30
CA TYR A 49 11.91 6.92 16.38
C TYR A 49 11.47 6.49 14.97
N ASN A 50 11.26 5.20 14.72
CA ASN A 50 10.77 4.74 13.44
C ASN A 50 9.31 5.21 13.25
N PRO A 51 8.97 5.89 12.14
CA PRO A 51 7.66 6.50 11.95
C PRO A 51 6.50 5.49 11.82
N TYR A 52 6.80 4.21 11.60
CA TYR A 52 5.80 3.16 11.43
C TYR A 52 5.63 2.31 12.68
N ARG A 53 6.50 2.46 13.70
CA ARG A 53 6.49 1.63 14.91
C ARG A 53 5.16 1.72 15.65
N ASP A 54 4.65 2.93 15.85
CA ASP A 54 3.45 3.13 16.69
C ASP A 54 2.18 2.67 15.96
N ASP A 55 2.05 2.92 14.65
CA ASP A 55 0.97 2.36 13.84
C ASP A 55 0.98 0.83 13.88
N LEU A 56 2.17 0.23 13.84
CA LEU A 56 2.32 -1.21 13.95
C LEU A 56 1.94 -1.71 15.36
N ALA A 57 2.41 -1.04 16.41
CA ALA A 57 2.05 -1.34 17.79
C ALA A 57 0.53 -1.31 18.02
N MET A 58 -0.14 -0.30 17.48
CA MET A 58 -1.60 -0.16 17.58
C MET A 58 -2.32 -1.33 16.93
N ARG A 59 -1.86 -1.78 15.76
CA ARG A 59 -2.45 -2.94 15.08
C ARG A 59 -2.19 -4.25 15.82
N THR A 60 -0.99 -4.42 16.35
CA THR A 60 -0.59 -5.66 17.03
C THR A 60 -1.29 -5.82 18.39
N TYR A 61 -1.32 -4.77 19.21
CA TYR A 61 -1.83 -4.87 20.59
C TYR A 61 -3.27 -4.41 20.74
N PHE A 62 -3.76 -3.52 19.88
CA PHE A 62 -5.10 -2.94 19.97
C PHE A 62 -5.88 -3.07 18.65
N PRO A 63 -6.06 -4.29 18.11
CA PRO A 63 -6.66 -4.49 16.78
C PRO A 63 -8.10 -3.99 16.66
N ARG A 64 -8.83 -3.88 17.77
CA ARG A 64 -10.22 -3.35 17.81
C ARG A 64 -10.29 -1.84 18.00
N HIS A 65 -9.16 -1.17 18.23
CA HIS A 65 -9.15 0.26 18.48
C HIS A 65 -9.40 1.04 17.18
N PRO A 66 -10.25 2.09 17.18
CA PRO A 66 -10.57 2.85 15.96
C PRO A 66 -9.33 3.41 15.24
N LEU A 67 -8.29 3.81 15.99
CA LEU A 67 -7.03 4.30 15.42
C LEU A 67 -6.13 3.22 14.80
N ALA A 68 -6.33 1.94 15.15
CA ALA A 68 -5.59 0.83 14.54
C ALA A 68 -6.14 0.50 13.14
N GLN A 69 -7.39 0.89 12.87
CA GLN A 69 -8.03 0.72 11.57
C GLN A 69 -7.53 1.82 10.64
N SER A 70 -6.63 1.48 9.73
CA SER A 70 -6.35 2.39 8.63
C SER A 70 -7.63 2.56 7.82
N PRO A 71 -8.06 3.80 7.48
CA PRO A 71 -9.16 3.97 6.55
C PRO A 71 -8.71 3.30 5.25
N ALA A 72 -9.44 2.26 4.84
CA ALA A 72 -9.18 1.61 3.56
C ALA A 72 -9.26 2.70 2.49
N LYS A 73 -8.12 3.06 1.88
CA LYS A 73 -8.15 3.99 0.75
C LYS A 73 -8.96 3.30 -0.35
N PRO A 74 -10.05 3.89 -0.85
CA PRO A 74 -10.79 3.28 -1.95
C PRO A 74 -9.82 3.11 -3.12
N ARG A 75 -9.64 1.86 -3.57
CA ARG A 75 -8.88 1.57 -4.79
C ARG A 75 -9.60 2.23 -5.95
N ARG A 76 -9.06 3.33 -6.48
CA ARG A 76 -9.54 3.91 -7.75
C ARG A 76 -9.32 2.84 -8.82
N LYS A 77 -10.39 2.30 -9.40
CA LYS A 77 -10.30 1.39 -10.55
C LYS A 77 -9.63 2.16 -11.71
N PRO A 78 -8.57 1.64 -12.34
CA PRO A 78 -8.04 2.25 -13.55
C PRO A 78 -9.16 2.26 -14.61
N ARG A 79 -9.41 3.42 -15.23
CA ARG A 79 -10.28 3.49 -16.41
C ARG A 79 -9.52 2.81 -17.55
N VAL A 80 -9.87 1.56 -17.85
CA VAL A 80 -9.40 0.89 -19.07
C VAL A 80 -10.04 1.65 -20.24
N LYS A 81 -9.23 2.31 -21.07
CA LYS A 81 -9.66 2.75 -22.39
C LYS A 81 -9.61 1.53 -23.28
N VAL A 82 -10.78 1.02 -23.67
CA VAL A 82 -10.88 -0.01 -24.70
C VAL A 82 -10.99 0.76 -26.01
N GLU A 83 -9.89 0.81 -26.76
CA GLU A 83 -9.91 1.21 -28.17
C GLU A 83 -10.30 -0.04 -28.95
N VAL A 84 -11.52 -0.03 -29.51
CA VAL A 84 -12.00 -1.08 -30.42
C VAL A 84 -11.65 -0.61 -31.82
N GLU A 85 -10.61 -1.19 -32.40
CA GLU A 85 -10.35 -1.10 -33.84
C GLU A 85 -11.39 -2.01 -34.53
N LEU A 86 -12.33 -1.39 -35.25
CA LEU A 86 -13.27 -2.10 -36.11
C LEU A 86 -12.65 -2.20 -37.50
N GLU A 87 -11.86 -3.25 -37.72
CA GLU A 87 -11.50 -3.70 -39.06
C GLU A 87 -12.50 -4.79 -39.50
N GLY A 88 -13.20 -4.57 -40.60
CA GLY A 88 -14.01 -5.61 -41.25
C GLY A 88 -15.27 -5.11 -41.93
N GLU A 89 -15.11 -4.67 -43.17
CA GLU A 89 -16.20 -4.56 -44.16
C GLU A 89 -16.75 -5.96 -44.48
N ALA A 90 -18.07 -6.17 -44.40
CA ALA A 90 -18.87 -7.03 -45.29
C ALA A 90 -20.31 -7.24 -44.79
N GLU A 91 -21.28 -6.96 -45.68
CA GLU A 91 -22.58 -7.64 -45.81
C GLU A 91 -23.68 -7.32 -44.78
N THR A 92 -24.11 -6.05 -44.76
CA THR A 92 -25.29 -5.59 -44.03
C THR A 92 -26.46 -5.27 -44.96
N GLU A 93 -27.17 -6.27 -45.49
CA GLU A 93 -28.58 -6.05 -45.91
C GLU A 93 -29.49 -7.24 -45.53
N GLU A 94 -29.06 -8.49 -45.69
CA GLU A 94 -29.91 -9.66 -45.33
C GLU A 94 -30.09 -9.86 -43.81
N ALA A 95 -29.09 -9.52 -43.00
CA ALA A 95 -29.18 -9.68 -41.54
C ALA A 95 -30.18 -8.72 -40.88
N LEU A 96 -30.40 -7.54 -41.46
CA LEU A 96 -31.33 -6.54 -40.94
C LEU A 96 -32.80 -6.93 -41.21
N ALA A 97 -33.08 -7.60 -42.34
CA ALA A 97 -34.40 -8.10 -42.68
C ALA A 97 -34.87 -9.25 -41.75
N LEU A 98 -33.94 -10.09 -41.28
CA LEU A 98 -34.24 -11.17 -40.32
C LEU A 98 -34.55 -10.67 -38.90
N LEU A 99 -33.98 -9.52 -38.50
CA LEU A 99 -34.23 -8.94 -37.18
C LEU A 99 -35.58 -8.22 -37.06
N VAL A 100 -36.11 -7.66 -38.16
CA VAL A 100 -37.40 -6.96 -38.14
C VAL A 100 -38.59 -7.94 -38.07
N LYS A 101 -38.50 -9.14 -38.66
CA LYS A 101 -39.58 -10.15 -38.60
C LYS A 101 -39.80 -10.76 -37.20
N ARG A 102 -38.79 -10.72 -36.31
CA ARG A 102 -38.91 -11.31 -34.96
C ARG A 102 -39.60 -10.39 -33.93
N LYS A 103 -39.91 -9.14 -34.28
CA LYS A 103 -40.48 -8.16 -33.34
C LYS A 103 -42.01 -7.98 -33.46
N SER A 104 -42.66 -8.77 -34.32
CA SER A 104 -44.07 -8.61 -34.68
C SER A 104 -44.94 -9.86 -34.40
N SER A 105 -44.54 -10.74 -33.48
CA SER A 105 -45.39 -11.84 -32.98
C SER A 105 -45.36 -11.92 -31.47
#